data_AF-A0AAU2QYY5-F1
#
_entry.id   AF-A0AAU2QYY5-F1
#
_cell.length_a   1.000
_cell.length_b   1.000
_cell.length_c   1.000
_cell.angle_alpha   90.00
_cell.angle_beta   90.00
_cell.angle_gamma   90.00
#
_symmetry.space_group_name_H-M   'P 1'
#
loop_
_entity.id
_entity.type
_entity.pdbx_description
1 polymer ?
#
loop_
_entity_poly.entity_id
_entity_poly.type
_entity_poly.pdbx_seq_one_letter_code
_entity_poly.pdbx_strand_id
1 'polypeptide(L)'
;MTVQTPEKAPSRKQRLQEKQRRQLLAVDIVDKAEIKVHKAESELAVAVTEAVRVFGDEQSASEGLDMPIEAIHRFLTMAREAGAEPAEASADTP
;
A
#
# COMPACT_ATOMS: atom_id res chain seq x y z
N MET A 1 -0.40 53.10 -20.78
CA MET A 1 -1.74 52.86 -20.18
C MET A 1 -1.85 51.38 -19.83
N THR A 2 -1.38 50.96 -18.66
CA THR A 2 -1.50 49.57 -18.19
C THR A 2 -2.86 49.42 -17.53
N VAL A 3 -3.78 48.75 -18.23
CA VAL A 3 -5.14 48.48 -17.74
C VAL A 3 -5.01 47.53 -16.55
N GLN A 4 -5.06 48.08 -15.34
CA GLN A 4 -5.21 47.31 -14.12
C GLN A 4 -6.62 46.73 -14.14
N THR A 5 -6.76 45.53 -14.71
CA THR A 5 -7.98 44.74 -14.56
C THR A 5 -8.14 44.42 -13.07
N PRO A 6 -9.22 44.86 -12.41
CA PRO A 6 -9.45 44.47 -11.03
C PRO A 6 -9.57 42.95 -11.00
N GLU A 7 -8.79 42.29 -10.14
CA GLU A 7 -8.91 40.85 -9.88
C GLU A 7 -10.34 40.58 -9.43
N LYS A 8 -11.18 40.21 -10.38
CA LYS A 8 -12.61 40.01 -10.18
C LYS A 8 -12.72 38.77 -9.31
N ALA A 9 -13.13 38.97 -8.06
CA ALA A 9 -13.31 37.87 -7.11
C ALA A 9 -14.09 36.73 -7.80
N PRO A 10 -13.62 35.47 -7.68
CA PRO A 10 -14.15 34.37 -8.48
C PRO A 10 -15.66 34.25 -8.27
N SER A 11 -16.39 34.11 -9.37
CA SER A 11 -17.85 34.01 -9.35
C SER A 11 -18.32 32.83 -8.50
N ARG A 12 -19.55 32.90 -7.98
CA ARG A 12 -20.15 31.81 -7.18
C ARG A 12 -20.05 30.45 -7.88
N LYS A 13 -20.18 30.42 -9.22
CA LYS A 13 -20.00 29.21 -10.05
C LYS A 13 -18.55 28.73 -10.07
N GLN A 14 -17.58 29.62 -10.26
CA GLN A 14 -16.15 29.28 -10.24
C GLN A 14 -15.70 28.77 -8.87
N ARG A 15 -16.18 29.39 -7.77
CA ARG A 15 -15.91 28.89 -6.41
C ARG A 15 -16.49 27.51 -6.16
N LEU A 16 -17.70 27.25 -6.67
CA LEU A 16 -18.34 25.94 -6.56
C LEU A 16 -17.59 24.87 -7.37
N GLN A 17 -17.21 25.17 -8.60
CA GLN A 17 -16.42 24.25 -9.45
C GLN A 17 -15.05 23.95 -8.84
N GLU A 18 -14.36 24.96 -8.32
CA GLU A 18 -13.07 24.76 -7.65
C GLU A 18 -13.22 23.88 -6.40
N LYS A 19 -14.30 24.07 -5.62
CA LYS A 19 -14.60 23.21 -4.47
C LYS A 19 -14.84 21.76 -4.89
N GLN A 20 -15.62 21.54 -5.95
CA GLN A 20 -15.87 20.21 -6.50
C GLN A 20 -14.59 19.56 -7.05
N ARG A 21 -13.78 20.32 -7.79
CA ARG A 21 -12.47 19.86 -8.30
C ARG A 21 -11.56 19.42 -7.16
N ARG A 22 -11.46 20.22 -6.09
CA ARG A 22 -10.63 19.85 -4.92
C ARG A 22 -11.14 18.60 -4.22
N GLN A 23 -12.45 18.42 -4.11
CA GLN A 23 -13.03 17.20 -3.54
C GLN A 23 -12.71 15.97 -4.39
N LEU A 24 -12.87 16.05 -5.71
CA LEU A 24 -12.51 14.95 -6.61
C LEU A 24 -11.02 14.62 -6.56
N LEU A 25 -10.15 15.64 -6.51
CA LEU A 25 -8.71 15.45 -6.37
C LEU A 25 -8.34 14.80 -5.04
N ALA A 26 -9.01 15.17 -3.94
CA ALA A 26 -8.74 14.56 -2.64
C ALA A 26 -9.07 13.06 -2.64
N VAL A 27 -10.19 12.67 -3.25
CA VAL A 27 -10.58 11.26 -3.39
C VAL A 27 -9.56 10.50 -4.25
N ASP A 28 -9.20 11.03 -5.43
CA ASP A 28 -8.21 10.41 -6.32
C ASP A 28 -6.83 10.24 -5.66
N ILE A 29 -6.42 11.20 -4.82
CA ILE A 29 -5.17 11.09 -4.05
C ILE A 29 -5.25 9.98 -3.01
N VAL A 30 -6.37 9.86 -2.29
CA VAL A 30 -6.58 8.79 -1.30
C VAL A 30 -6.60 7.44 -1.99
N ASP A 31 -7.38 7.27 -3.06
CA ASP A 31 -7.44 6.03 -3.83
C ASP A 31 -6.05 5.59 -4.30
N LYS A 32 -5.25 6.52 -4.84
CA LYS A 32 -3.87 6.24 -5.25
C LYS A 32 -2.94 5.89 -4.09
N ALA A 33 -3.14 6.50 -2.93
CA ALA A 33 -2.38 6.19 -1.73
C ALA A 33 -2.73 4.78 -1.22
N GLU A 34 -4.01 4.42 -1.19
CA GLU A 34 -4.48 3.09 -0.80
C GLU A 34 -3.90 1.99 -1.69
N ILE A 35 -3.90 2.20 -3.02
CA ILE A 35 -3.29 1.24 -3.96
C ILE A 35 -1.80 1.05 -3.66
N LYS A 36 -1.07 2.13 -3.33
CA LYS A 36 0.36 2.05 -3.00
C LYS A 36 0.59 1.33 -1.66
N VAL A 37 -0.25 1.60 -0.66
CA VAL A 37 -0.18 0.92 0.63
C VAL A 37 -0.43 -0.58 0.43
N HIS A 38 -1.48 -0.95 -0.29
CA HIS A 38 -1.80 -2.35 -0.52
C HIS A 38 -0.69 -3.10 -1.27
N LYS A 39 -0.05 -2.42 -2.25
CA LYS A 39 1.13 -2.97 -2.93
C LYS A 39 2.31 -3.15 -1.97
N ALA A 40 2.62 -2.15 -1.16
CA ALA A 40 3.70 -2.23 -0.18
C ALA A 40 3.44 -3.31 0.88
N GLU A 41 2.20 -3.47 1.33
CA GLU A 41 1.79 -4.54 2.24
C GLU A 41 1.98 -5.92 1.60
N SER A 42 1.63 -6.08 0.32
CA SER A 42 1.84 -7.33 -0.41
C SER A 42 3.33 -7.67 -0.57
N GLU A 43 4.15 -6.68 -0.91
CA GLU A 43 5.62 -6.86 -0.99
C GLU A 43 6.22 -7.20 0.37
N LEU A 44 5.75 -6.55 1.44
CA LEU A 44 6.16 -6.86 2.80
C LEU A 44 5.75 -8.27 3.21
N ALA A 45 4.55 -8.72 2.85
CA ALA A 45 4.07 -10.07 3.14
C ALA A 45 4.99 -11.15 2.53
N VAL A 46 5.45 -10.94 1.29
CA VAL A 46 6.43 -11.83 0.64
C VAL A 46 7.77 -11.78 1.37
N ALA A 47 8.28 -10.59 1.67
CA ALA A 47 9.55 -10.43 2.38
C ALA A 47 9.54 -11.08 3.78
N VAL A 48 8.44 -10.96 4.52
CA VAL A 48 8.26 -11.62 5.83
C VAL A 48 8.23 -13.14 5.66
N THR A 49 7.57 -13.65 4.61
CA THR A 49 7.57 -15.09 4.31
C THR A 49 8.98 -15.61 4.02
N GLU A 50 9.79 -14.85 3.28
CA GLU A 50 11.20 -15.18 3.03
C GLU A 50 12.03 -15.10 4.31
N ALA A 51 11.81 -14.08 5.14
CA ALA A 51 12.50 -13.94 6.42
C ALA A 51 12.19 -15.15 7.33
N VAL A 52 10.93 -15.58 7.45
CA VAL A 52 10.58 -16.79 8.21
C VAL A 52 11.32 -18.02 7.70
N ARG A 53 11.53 -18.17 6.38
CA ARG A 53 12.34 -19.26 5.83
C ARG A 53 13.82 -19.13 6.20
N VAL A 54 14.38 -17.92 6.17
CA VAL A 54 15.78 -17.66 6.50
C VAL A 54 16.06 -17.88 7.99
N PHE A 55 15.15 -17.44 8.86
CA PHE A 55 15.25 -17.63 10.31
C PHE A 55 14.84 -19.03 10.77
N GLY A 56 14.04 -19.75 9.97
CA GLY A 56 13.66 -21.15 10.16
C GLY A 56 12.31 -21.35 10.86
N ASP A 57 11.89 -20.41 11.69
CA ASP A 57 10.60 -20.44 12.36
C ASP A 57 10.04 -19.02 12.60
N GLU A 58 8.74 -18.94 12.89
CA GLU A 58 8.03 -17.67 13.05
C GLU A 58 8.47 -16.89 14.31
N GLN A 59 8.88 -17.57 15.38
CA GLN A 59 9.35 -16.95 16.62
C GLN A 59 10.74 -16.34 16.43
N SER A 60 11.66 -17.05 15.78
CA SER A 60 12.99 -16.56 15.42
C SER A 60 12.90 -15.38 14.45
N ALA A 61 11.95 -15.42 13.51
CA ALA A 61 11.70 -14.28 12.62
C ALA A 61 11.09 -13.08 13.36
N SER A 62 10.21 -13.32 14.34
CA SER A 62 9.64 -12.26 15.19
C SER A 62 10.74 -11.51 15.94
N GLU A 63 11.69 -12.25 16.52
CA GLU A 63 12.85 -11.68 17.20
C GLU A 63 13.83 -11.02 16.22
N GLY A 64 14.10 -11.65 15.08
CA GLY A 64 15.04 -11.16 14.07
C GLY A 64 14.56 -9.91 13.31
N LEU A 65 13.25 -9.75 13.14
CA LEU A 65 12.63 -8.58 12.50
C LEU A 65 12.20 -7.50 13.50
N ASP A 66 12.30 -7.76 14.81
CA ASP A 66 11.75 -6.91 15.88
C ASP A 66 10.26 -6.59 15.65
N MET A 67 9.49 -7.63 15.31
CA MET A 67 8.07 -7.54 15.02
C MET A 67 7.27 -8.45 15.94
N PRO A 68 6.03 -8.08 16.32
CA PRO A 68 5.15 -8.98 17.05
C PRO A 68 4.85 -10.24 16.23
N ILE A 69 4.74 -11.38 16.91
CA ILE A 69 4.41 -12.65 16.28
C ILE A 69 3.06 -12.60 15.54
N GLU A 70 2.10 -11.84 16.07
CA GLU A 70 0.80 -11.62 15.42
C GLU A 70 0.94 -10.87 14.09
N ALA A 71 1.92 -9.98 13.97
CA ALA A 71 2.20 -9.29 12.71
C ALA A 71 2.74 -10.27 11.67
N ILE A 72 3.65 -11.17 12.06
CA ILE A 72 4.18 -12.22 11.18
C ILE A 72 3.05 -13.12 10.69
N HIS A 73 2.20 -13.62 11.58
CA HIS A 73 1.06 -14.47 11.19
C HIS A 73 0.13 -13.77 10.19
N ARG A 74 -0.13 -12.47 10.38
CA ARG A 74 -0.95 -11.67 9.45
C ARG A 74 -0.30 -11.56 8.07
N PHE A 75 1.00 -11.29 8.01
CA PHE A 75 1.74 -11.20 6.74
C PHE A 75 1.83 -12.55 6.03
N LEU A 76 2.03 -13.66 6.76
CA LEU A 76 2.00 -15.01 6.18
C LEU A 76 0.62 -15.35 5.60
N THR A 77 -0.45 -15.00 6.32
CA THR A 77 -1.83 -15.19 5.83
C THR A 77 -2.07 -14.37 4.56
N MET A 78 -1.63 -13.10 4.55
CA MET A 78 -1.76 -12.21 3.40
C MET A 78 -0.95 -12.70 2.19
N ALA A 79 0.27 -13.20 2.39
CA ALA A 79 1.10 -13.78 1.32
C ALA A 79 0.41 -15.00 0.70
N ARG A 80 -0.20 -15.86 1.54
CA ARG A 80 -0.96 -17.02 1.08
C ARG A 80 -2.19 -16.64 0.26
N GLU A 81 -2.95 -15.64 0.71
CA GLU A 81 -4.11 -15.11 -0.02
C GLU A 81 -3.72 -14.47 -1.35
N ALA A 82 -2.53 -13.86 -1.42
CA ALA A 82 -1.96 -13.30 -2.65
C ALA A 82 -1.42 -14.38 -3.62
N GLY A 83 -1.51 -15.67 -3.27
CA GLY A 83 -0.99 -16.78 -4.08
C GLY A 83 0.53 -16.88 -4.07
N ALA A 84 1.21 -16.21 -3.13
CA ALA A 84 2.62 -16.43 -2.86
C ALA A 84 2.79 -17.71 -2.02
N GLU A 85 2.34 -18.85 -2.57
CA GLU A 85 2.65 -20.16 -2.00
C GLU A 85 4.15 -20.46 -2.20
N PRO A 86 4.80 -21.15 -1.25
CA PRO A 86 6.17 -21.61 -1.41
C PRO A 86 6.29 -22.49 -2.66
N ALA A 87 7.14 -22.06 -3.60
CA ALA A 87 7.62 -22.91 -4.69
C ALA A 87 8.57 -23.97 -4.14
N GLU A 88 8.06 -24.98 -3.44
CA GLU A 88 8.76 -26.24 -3.15
C GLU A 88 7.71 -27.35 -2.95
N ALA A 89 7.19 -27.87 -4.07
CA ALA A 89 6.69 -29.24 -4.20
C ALA A 89 6.63 -29.65 -5.68
N SER A 90 7.72 -29.44 -6.40
CA SER A 90 8.02 -30.26 -7.58
C SER A 90 9.41 -30.86 -7.38
N ALA A 91 9.50 -31.71 -6.35
CA ALA A 91 10.54 -32.71 -6.29
C ALA A 91 10.31 -33.69 -7.47
N ASP A 92 11.16 -33.54 -8.47
CA ASP A 92 11.66 -34.62 -9.33
C ASP A 92 11.74 -35.93 -8.53
N THR A 93 11.15 -37.07 -8.92
CA THR A 93 11.71 -38.14 -9.78
C THR A 93 10.79 -39.39 -9.66
N PRO A 94 10.89 -40.47 -10.47
CA PRO A 94 11.48 -40.66 -11.80
C PRO A 94 10.47 -41.12 -12.89
#